data_AF-A0A969LJD4-F1
#
_entry.id   AF-A0A969LJD4-F1
#
_cell.length_a   1.000
_cell.length_b   1.000
_cell.length_c   1.000
_cell.angle_alpha   90.00
_cell.angle_beta   90.00
_cell.angle_gamma   90.00
#
_symmetry.space_group_name_H-M   'P 1'
#
loop_
_entity.id
_entity.type
_entity.pdbx_description
1 polymer ?
#
loop_
_entity_poly.entity_id
_entity_poly.type
_entity_poly.pdbx_seq_one_letter_code
_entity_poly.pdbx_strand_id
1 'polypeptide(L)' 'MAGGNRLDARPGIVPAGKVSGIATVIDGDTIAIGETRIRLEGIDAPEAAQSCGR' A
#
# COMPACT_ATOMS: atom_id res chain seq x y z
N MET A 1 -36.16 -17.84 4.21
CA MET A 1 -35.30 -17.88 5.40
C MET A 1 -34.04 -18.66 5.02
N ALA A 2 -32.82 -18.15 4.81
CA ALA A 2 -32.24 -16.81 4.73
C ALA A 2 -31.13 -16.88 3.66
N GLY A 3 -31.36 -16.27 2.49
CA GLY A 3 -30.34 -16.17 1.44
C GLY A 3 -29.57 -14.88 1.64
N GLY A 4 -28.51 -14.94 2.45
CA GLY A 4 -27.65 -13.80 2.72
C GLY A 4 -26.90 -13.37 1.46
N ASN A 5 -27.34 -12.27 0.85
CA ASN A 5 -26.59 -11.57 -0.18
C ASN A 5 -25.33 -10.96 0.46
N ARG A 6 -24.25 -11.74 0.53
CA ARG A 6 -22.90 -11.19 0.72
C ARG A 6 -22.54 -10.45 -0.56
N LEU A 7 -23.03 -9.22 -0.71
CA LEU A 7 -22.34 -8.21 -1.51
C LEU A 7 -21.01 -7.99 -0.82
N ASP A 8 -20.05 -8.84 -1.18
CA ASP A 8 -18.63 -8.55 -1.30
C ASP A 8 -18.41 -7.03 -1.24
N ALA A 9 -17.92 -6.57 -0.09
CA ALA A 9 -17.56 -5.18 0.13
C ALA A 9 -16.43 -4.83 -0.84
N ARG A 10 -16.80 -4.38 -2.04
CA ARG A 10 -15.85 -3.84 -3.01
C ARG A 10 -15.27 -2.58 -2.35
N PRO A 11 -13.96 -2.49 -2.12
CA PRO A 11 -13.38 -1.25 -1.62
C PRO A 11 -13.79 -0.15 -2.60
N GLY A 12 -14.49 0.86 -2.09
CA GLY A 12 -14.90 2.00 -2.91
C GLY A 12 -13.67 2.59 -3.58
N ILE A 13 -13.74 2.78 -4.90
CA ILE A 13 -12.66 3.44 -5.65
C ILE A 13 -12.58 4.87 -5.11
N VAL A 14 -11.59 5.12 -4.26
CA VAL A 14 -11.24 6.47 -3.83
C VAL A 14 -10.65 7.18 -5.05
N PRO A 15 -11.09 8.41 -5.38
CA PRO A 15 -10.45 9.16 -6.45
C PRO A 15 -8.96 9.31 -6.10
N ALA A 16 -8.10 8.84 -7.00
CA ALA A 16 -6.65 8.88 -6.81
C ALA A 16 -6.21 10.35 -6.75
N GLY A 17 -6.02 10.87 -5.54
CA GLY A 17 -5.33 12.13 -5.33
C GLY A 17 -3.93 12.02 -5.93
N LYS A 18 -3.55 12.95 -6.80
CA LYS A 18 -2.16 13.05 -7.24
C LYS A 18 -1.31 13.50 -6.05
N VAL A 19 -0.39 12.66 -5.62
CA VAL A 19 0.65 13.02 -4.65
C VAL A 19 1.90 13.40 -5.43
N SER A 20 2.45 14.59 -5.16
CA SER A 20 3.61 15.12 -5.87
C SER A 20 4.53 15.87 -4.92
N GLY A 21 5.84 15.75 -5.11
CA GLY A 21 6.86 16.37 -4.27
C GLY A 21 8.17 15.58 -4.34
N ILE A 22 9.10 15.91 -3.46
CA ILE A 22 10.34 15.13 -3.33
C ILE A 22 10.00 13.78 -2.69
N ALA A 23 10.35 12.70 -3.38
CA ALA A 23 10.20 11.35 -2.86
C ALA A 23 11.43 10.94 -2.05
N THR A 24 11.20 10.23 -0.94
CA THR A 24 12.23 9.56 -0.14
C THR A 24 11.90 8.08 -0.06
N VAL A 25 12.89 7.22 -0.34
CA VAL A 25 12.73 5.78 -0.21
C VAL A 25 12.80 5.40 1.26
N ILE A 26 11.83 4.63 1.74
CA ILE A 26 11.80 4.13 3.12
C ILE A 26 12.19 2.65 3.13
N ASP A 27 11.52 1.84 2.32
CA ASP A 27 11.76 0.40 2.14
C ASP A 27 11.59 0.01 0.65
N GLY A 28 11.85 -1.25 0.30
CA GLY A 28 11.77 -1.72 -1.09
C GLY A 28 10.38 -1.66 -1.73
N ASP A 29 9.32 -1.54 -0.94
CA ASP A 29 7.93 -1.38 -1.39
C ASP A 29 7.29 -0.07 -0.89
N THR A 30 8.04 0.77 -0.17
CA THR A 30 7.48 1.92 0.56
C THR A 30 8.28 3.19 0.29
N ILE A 31 7.59 4.23 -0.17
CA ILE A 31 8.14 5.58 -0.37
C ILE A 31 7.35 6.62 0.42
N ALA A 32 7.98 7.74 0.72
CA ALA A 32 7.33 8.89 1.33
C ALA A 32 7.43 10.12 0.41
N ILE A 33 6.37 10.91 0.34
CA ILE A 33 6.34 12.24 -0.28
C ILE A 33 5.78 13.21 0.75
N GLY A 34 6.66 14.03 1.34
CA GLY A 34 6.31 14.84 2.52
C GLY A 34 5.87 13.95 3.68
N GLU A 35 4.66 14.19 4.21
CA GLU A 35 4.06 13.40 5.30
C GLU A 35 3.29 12.17 4.80
N THR A 36 3.12 12.03 3.47
CA THR A 36 2.36 10.93 2.89
C THR A 36 3.26 9.72 2.65
N ARG A 37 2.95 8.60 3.29
CA ARG A 37 3.55 7.30 3.00
C ARG A 37 2.73 6.56 1.94
N ILE A 38 3.41 5.99 0.95
CA ILE A 38 2.83 5.30 -0.19
C ILE A 38 3.45 3.91 -0.25
N ARG A 39 2.60 2.88 -0.25
CA ARG A 39 2.99 1.48 -0.43
C ARG A 39 2.72 1.04 -1.87
N LEU A 40 3.64 0.30 -2.45
CA LEU A 40 3.55 -0.18 -3.82
C LEU A 40 2.72 -1.47 -3.87
N GLU A 41 1.52 -1.38 -4.41
CA GLU A 41 0.64 -2.54 -4.57
C GLU A 41 1.28 -3.60 -5.48
N GLY A 42 1.28 -4.86 -5.03
CA GLY A 42 1.83 -5.99 -5.78
C GLY A 42 3.35 -6.17 -5.66
N ILE A 43 4.05 -5.32 -4.91
CA ILE A 43 5.45 -5.51 -4.51
C ILE A 43 5.45 -5.86 -3.03
N ASP A 44 6.08 -6.99 -2.67
CA ASP A 44 6.33 -7.36 -1.27
C ASP A 44 7.84 -7.41 -1.07
N ALA A 45 8.40 -6.37 -0.47
CA ALA A 45 9.84 -6.26 -0.25
C ALA A 45 10.19 -6.68 1.18
N PRO A 46 11.33 -7.34 1.39
CA PRO A 46 11.87 -7.48 2.74
C PRO A 46 12.14 -6.10 3.34
N GLU A 47 11.86 -5.92 4.63
CA GLU A 47 12.11 -4.64 5.30
C GLU A 47 13.62 -4.38 5.39
N ALA A 48 14.05 -3.12 5.32
CA ALA A 48 15.46 -2.75 5.30
C ALA A 48 16.25 -3.23 6.54
N ALA A 49 15.58 -3.38 7.67
CA ALA A 49 16.18 -3.87 8.91
C ALA A 49 16.26 -5.41 9.00
N GLN A 50 15.61 -6.14 8.09
CA GLN A 50 15.69 -7.58 8.08
C GLN A 50 17.05 -8.03 7.56
N SER A 51 17.67 -8.95 8.30
CA SER A 51 18.86 -9.65 7.82
C SER A 51 18.42 -10.86 7.03
N CYS A 52 18.94 -11.03 5.81
CA CYS A 52 18.72 -12.25 5.05
C CYS A 52 19.38 -13.43 5.78
N GLY A 53 18.58 -14.20 6.52
CA GLY A 53 18.92 -15.53 7.01
C GLY A 53 18.73 -16.56 5.90
N ARG A 54 19.53 -17.63 5.92
CA ARG A 54 19.46 -18.72 4.93
C ARG A 54 18.13 -19.46 5.02
#